data_AF-A0A2V7HGF1-F1
#
_entry.id   AF-A0A2V7HGF1-F1
#
_cell.length_a   1.000
_cell.length_b   1.000
_cell.length_c   1.000
_cell.angle_alpha   90.00
_cell.angle_beta   90.00
_cell.angle_gamma   90.00
#
_symmetry.space_group_name_H-M   'P 1'
#
loop_
_entity.id
_entity.type
_entity.pdbx_description
1 polymer ?
#
loop_
_entity_poly.entity_id
_entity_poly.type
_entity_poly.pdbx_seq_one_letter_code
_entity_poly.pdbx_strand_id
1 'polypeptide(L)'
;MRWLVVLPFNRAGLMGVDFGEELAARGHTVRLFEYRRDNALYKNKSTKAAYQLWILRLLERACSSWRPDVVLVIKGGPITPNFIRRVKARGNTLFVNFFPDNPLWMIPFGCIEAYDVFFTKERYAMRSLQQVGLRNLHYLPMYCVPAQHHPVVLSPEETRRFATPLSFVGSRYDYRERFVRELADAPLRLWGAGWGRTPDPVV
;
A
#
# COMPACT_ATOMS: atom_id res chain seq x y z
N MET A 1 6.10 22.88 2.51
CA MET A 1 4.88 22.23 1.98
C MET A 1 4.38 21.22 3.00
N ARG A 2 3.07 21.22 3.26
CA ARG A 2 2.38 20.35 4.22
C ARG A 2 1.79 19.14 3.51
N TRP A 3 2.22 17.95 3.92
CA TRP A 3 1.74 16.68 3.43
C TRP A 3 0.84 16.01 4.46
N LEU A 4 -0.31 15.52 4.02
CA LEU A 4 -1.13 14.57 4.76
C LEU A 4 -1.02 13.21 4.08
N VAL A 5 -0.31 12.27 4.69
CA VAL A 5 -0.15 10.92 4.15
C VAL A 5 -1.24 10.01 4.72
N VAL A 6 -2.17 9.61 3.86
CA VAL A 6 -3.31 8.74 4.17
C VAL A 6 -2.93 7.31 3.82
N LEU A 7 -2.85 6.44 4.83
CA LEU A 7 -2.22 5.13 4.71
C LEU A 7 -3.03 4.03 5.42
N PRO A 8 -2.87 2.75 5.05
CA PRO A 8 -3.65 1.68 5.65
C PRO A 8 -3.43 1.56 7.16
N PHE A 9 -2.19 1.47 7.62
CA PHE A 9 -1.83 1.28 9.02
C PHE A 9 -0.59 2.09 9.36
N ASN A 10 -0.61 2.85 10.47
CA ASN A 10 0.57 3.58 10.92
C ASN A 10 1.49 2.67 11.74
N ARG A 11 2.27 1.83 11.05
CA ARG A 11 3.25 0.92 11.68
C ARG A 11 4.57 1.02 10.95
N ALA A 12 5.66 1.00 11.73
CA ALA A 12 7.01 0.97 11.21
C ALA A 12 7.17 -0.18 10.19
N GLY A 13 7.88 0.09 9.10
CA GLY A 13 8.10 -0.88 8.01
C GLY A 13 6.93 -1.04 7.03
N LEU A 14 5.81 -0.36 7.22
CA LEU A 14 4.71 -0.37 6.25
C LEU A 14 4.73 0.85 5.33
N MET A 15 4.38 0.60 4.06
CA MET A 15 4.26 1.62 3.02
C MET A 15 3.35 2.77 3.45
N GLY A 16 3.86 3.99 3.26
CA GLY A 16 3.24 5.25 3.65
C GLY A 16 3.93 5.90 4.85
N VAL A 17 4.41 5.09 5.80
CA VAL A 17 5.22 5.60 6.92
C VAL A 17 6.59 6.02 6.40
N ASP A 18 7.22 5.15 5.60
CA ASP A 18 8.47 5.41 4.88
C ASP A 18 8.39 6.65 3.97
N PHE A 19 7.30 6.84 3.21
CA PHE A 19 7.07 8.07 2.46
C PHE A 19 7.04 9.30 3.36
N GLY A 20 6.38 9.19 4.51
CA GLY A 20 6.29 10.28 5.46
C GLY A 20 7.64 10.66 6.06
N GLU A 21 8.45 9.66 6.42
CA GLU A 21 9.82 9.83 6.92
C GLU A 21 10.72 10.50 5.86
N GLU A 22 10.71 10.00 4.62
CA GLU A 22 11.52 10.54 3.51
C GLU A 22 11.11 11.95 3.09
N LEU A 23 9.81 12.27 3.15
CA LEU A 23 9.31 13.63 2.91
C LEU A 23 9.73 14.58 4.03
N ALA A 24 9.64 14.14 5.29
CA ALA A 24 10.07 14.94 6.44
C ALA A 24 11.58 15.22 6.40
N ALA A 25 12.40 14.21 6.06
CA ALA A 25 13.84 14.35 5.90
C ALA A 25 14.22 15.37 4.80
N ARG A 26 13.36 15.58 3.80
CA ARG A 26 13.51 16.60 2.76
C ARG A 26 12.99 18.00 3.15
N GLY A 27 12.64 18.20 4.43
CA GLY A 27 12.20 19.49 4.95
C GLY A 27 10.70 19.78 4.76
N HIS A 28 9.90 18.77 4.42
CA HIS A 28 8.45 18.93 4.38
C HIS A 28 7.82 18.73 5.77
N THR A 29 6.68 19.38 6.01
CA THR A 29 5.88 19.15 7.22
C THR A 29 4.90 18.03 6.94
N VAL A 30 5.02 16.90 7.64
CA VAL A 30 4.23 15.69 7.35
C VAL A 30 3.30 15.34 8.50
N ARG A 31 2.07 14.96 8.18
CA ARG A 31 1.14 14.33 9.11
C ARG A 31 0.65 13.01 8.53
N LEU A 32 0.65 11.96 9.35
CA LEU A 32 0.12 10.65 8.97
C LEU A 32 -1.36 10.54 9.37
N PHE A 33 -2.14 9.83 8.56
CA PHE A 33 -3.52 9.49 8.83
C PHE A 33 -3.77 8.02 8.46
N GLU A 34 -3.98 7.17 9.45
CA GLU A 34 -4.34 5.78 9.22
C GLU A 34 -5.85 5.60 9.01
N TYR A 35 -6.24 4.84 7.99
CA TYR A 35 -7.65 4.59 7.69
C TYR A 35 -8.11 3.16 8.01
N ARG A 36 -7.21 2.23 8.31
CA ARG A 36 -7.56 0.93 8.90
C ARG A 36 -7.24 0.95 10.37
N ARG A 37 -8.09 0.27 11.15
CA ARG A 37 -7.83 -0.03 12.55
C ARG A 37 -7.99 -1.52 12.77
N ASP A 38 -7.23 -2.07 13.72
CA ASP A 38 -7.42 -3.43 14.19
C ASP A 38 -8.68 -3.50 15.06
N ASN A 39 -9.84 -3.47 14.41
CA ASN A 39 -11.11 -3.67 15.07
C ASN A 39 -12.03 -4.55 14.23
N ALA A 40 -12.96 -5.23 14.91
CA ALA A 40 -13.92 -6.12 14.27
C ALA A 40 -14.82 -5.37 13.25
N LEU A 41 -15.04 -4.07 13.47
CA LEU A 41 -15.90 -3.22 12.65
C LEU A 41 -15.35 -2.99 11.23
N TYR A 42 -14.03 -2.97 11.04
CA TYR A 42 -13.44 -2.86 9.72
C TYR A 42 -13.51 -4.18 8.92
N LYS A 43 -13.45 -5.32 9.62
CA LYS A 43 -13.45 -6.65 9.01
C LYS A 43 -14.86 -7.18 8.70
N ASN A 44 -15.90 -6.62 9.32
CA ASN A 44 -17.27 -7.06 9.12
C ASN A 44 -17.94 -6.31 7.94
N LYS A 45 -18.59 -7.06 7.03
CA LYS A 45 -19.25 -6.51 5.84
C LYS A 45 -20.40 -5.57 6.21
N SER A 46 -21.18 -5.88 7.26
CA SER A 46 -22.36 -5.10 7.64
C SER A 46 -22.02 -3.71 8.18
N THR A 47 -20.86 -3.54 8.81
CA THR A 47 -20.42 -2.27 9.40
C THR A 47 -19.52 -1.45 8.49
N LYS A 48 -19.11 -2.01 7.34
CA LYS A 48 -18.12 -1.41 6.45
C LYS A 48 -18.52 -0.03 5.93
N ALA A 49 -19.79 0.17 5.55
CA ALA A 49 -20.28 1.45 5.03
C ALA A 49 -20.30 2.55 6.10
N ALA A 50 -20.82 2.24 7.29
CA ALA A 50 -20.82 3.17 8.42
C ALA A 50 -19.39 3.54 8.85
N TYR A 51 -18.49 2.55 8.90
CA TYR A 51 -17.08 2.77 9.19
C TYR A 51 -16.40 3.65 8.13
N GLN A 52 -16.69 3.42 6.85
CA GLN A 52 -16.19 4.26 5.77
C GLN A 52 -16.65 5.72 5.93
N LEU A 53 -17.92 5.97 6.21
CA LEU A 53 -18.44 7.32 6.45
C LEU A 53 -17.75 7.99 7.65
N TRP A 54 -17.53 7.24 8.72
CA TRP A 54 -16.82 7.74 9.89
C TRP A 54 -15.36 8.12 9.58
N ILE A 55 -14.61 7.27 8.87
CA ILE A 55 -13.25 7.56 8.41
C ILE A 55 -13.22 8.81 7.52
N LEU A 56 -14.15 8.91 6.57
CA LEU A 56 -14.22 10.08 5.67
C LEU A 56 -14.50 11.37 6.43
N ARG A 57 -15.35 11.36 7.46
CA ARG A 57 -15.60 12.52 8.32
C ARG A 57 -14.35 12.93 9.12
N LEU A 58 -13.60 11.96 9.65
CA LEU A 58 -12.35 12.24 10.35
C LEU A 58 -11.29 12.82 9.41
N LEU A 59 -11.16 12.25 8.22
CA LEU A 59 -10.22 12.73 7.22
C LEU A 59 -10.60 14.14 6.74
N GLU A 60 -11.89 14.42 6.55
CA GLU A 60 -12.38 15.76 6.19
C GLU A 60 -12.01 16.79 7.26
N ARG A 61 -12.17 16.46 8.55
CA ARG A 61 -11.73 17.31 9.68
C ARG A 61 -10.22 17.51 9.69
N ALA A 62 -9.44 16.46 9.42
CA ALA A 62 -7.99 16.55 9.32
C ALA A 62 -7.59 17.51 8.18
N CYS A 63 -8.19 17.39 7.00
CA CYS A 63 -7.94 18.30 5.88
C CYS A 63 -8.32 19.75 6.23
N SER A 64 -9.48 19.99 6.82
CA SER A 64 -9.93 21.35 7.17
C SER A 64 -9.08 22.02 8.25
N SER A 65 -8.66 21.26 9.27
CA SER A 65 -7.86 21.81 10.38
C SER A 65 -6.38 21.98 10.01
N TRP A 66 -5.81 20.99 9.33
CA TRP A 66 -4.38 20.98 8.99
C TRP A 66 -4.08 21.76 7.70
N ARG A 67 -5.08 21.89 6.82
CA ARG A 67 -5.00 22.52 5.50
C ARG A 67 -3.80 22.02 4.69
N PRO A 68 -3.68 20.71 4.41
CA PRO A 68 -2.53 20.19 3.68
C PRO A 68 -2.46 20.79 2.27
N ASP A 69 -1.23 21.00 1.80
CA ASP A 69 -0.98 21.41 0.42
C ASP A 69 -1.12 20.17 -0.49
N VAL A 70 -0.69 19.00 0.00
CA VAL A 70 -0.82 17.70 -0.68
C VAL A 70 -1.41 16.63 0.25
N VAL A 71 -2.38 15.88 -0.24
CA VAL A 71 -2.86 14.63 0.37
C VAL A 71 -2.32 13.47 -0.46
N LEU A 72 -1.36 12.73 0.09
CA LEU A 72 -0.81 11.51 -0.50
C LEU A 72 -1.59 10.31 0.02
N VAL A 73 -2.28 9.59 -0.86
CA VAL A 73 -3.08 8.41 -0.49
C VAL A 73 -2.37 7.14 -0.95
N ILE A 74 -2.02 6.29 0.02
CA ILE A 74 -1.49 4.95 -0.25
C ILE A 74 -2.66 3.99 -0.38
N LYS A 75 -2.84 3.40 -1.56
CA LYS A 75 -3.95 2.51 -1.94
C LYS A 75 -5.33 3.19 -1.92
N GLY A 76 -5.83 3.60 -0.75
CA GLY A 76 -7.01 4.49 -0.66
C GLY A 76 -8.38 3.81 -0.72
N GLY A 77 -8.49 2.54 -0.32
CA GLY A 77 -9.75 1.78 -0.39
C GLY A 77 -11.02 2.46 0.14
N PRO A 78 -11.02 3.18 1.29
CA PRO A 78 -12.21 3.88 1.78
C PRO A 78 -12.41 5.28 1.17
N ILE A 79 -11.43 5.80 0.43
CA ILE A 79 -11.45 7.18 -0.09
C ILE A 79 -12.34 7.23 -1.33
N THR A 80 -13.33 8.13 -1.32
CA THR A 80 -14.34 8.22 -2.39
C THR A 80 -14.11 9.42 -3.30
N PRO A 81 -14.55 9.38 -4.58
CA PRO A 81 -14.50 10.52 -5.49
C PRO A 81 -15.20 11.76 -4.93
N ASN A 82 -16.38 11.55 -4.32
CA ASN A 82 -17.15 12.63 -3.71
C ASN A 82 -16.40 13.30 -2.57
N PHE A 83 -15.67 12.54 -1.75
CA PHE A 83 -14.83 13.10 -0.70
C PHE A 83 -13.72 13.99 -1.30
N ILE A 84 -12.98 13.48 -2.29
CA ILE A 84 -11.89 14.23 -2.92
C ILE A 84 -12.42 15.53 -3.55
N ARG A 85 -13.51 15.46 -4.32
CA ARG A 85 -14.17 16.64 -4.92
C ARG A 85 -14.57 17.67 -3.86
N ARG A 86 -15.16 17.24 -2.73
CA ARG A 86 -15.56 18.16 -1.65
C ARG A 86 -14.38 18.87 -1.01
N VAL A 87 -13.26 18.19 -0.78
CA VAL A 87 -12.07 18.82 -0.19
C VAL A 87 -11.45 19.81 -1.19
N LYS A 88 -11.31 19.42 -2.46
CA LYS A 88 -10.78 20.28 -3.52
C LYS A 88 -11.65 21.51 -3.80
N ALA A 89 -12.97 21.43 -3.61
CA ALA A 89 -13.85 22.59 -3.75
C ALA A 89 -13.61 23.68 -2.69
N ARG A 90 -12.86 23.40 -1.62
CA ARG A 90 -12.59 24.33 -0.51
C ARG A 90 -11.19 24.96 -0.57
N GLY A 91 -10.36 24.59 -1.55
CA GLY A 91 -9.01 25.13 -1.69
C GLY A 91 -8.14 24.31 -2.63
N ASN A 92 -6.87 24.68 -2.73
CA ASN A 92 -5.96 24.17 -3.78
C ASN A 92 -5.21 22.90 -3.35
N THR A 93 -5.78 22.08 -2.46
CA THR A 93 -5.14 20.84 -2.01
C THR A 93 -5.05 19.84 -3.15
N LEU A 94 -3.83 19.38 -3.44
CA LEU A 94 -3.59 18.34 -4.45
C LEU A 94 -3.82 16.95 -3.86
N PHE A 95 -4.51 16.09 -4.60
CA PHE A 95 -4.71 14.69 -4.25
C PHE A 95 -3.85 13.79 -5.13
N VAL A 96 -2.88 13.13 -4.49
CA VAL A 96 -1.96 12.20 -5.15
C VAL A 96 -2.22 10.81 -4.62
N ASN A 97 -2.32 9.81 -5.50
CA ASN A 97 -2.41 8.40 -5.10
C ASN A 97 -1.13 7.66 -5.48
N PHE A 98 -0.65 6.80 -4.57
CA PHE A 98 0.25 5.72 -4.92
C PHE A 98 -0.48 4.38 -4.74
N PHE A 99 -0.72 3.70 -5.86
CA PHE A 99 -1.46 2.44 -5.90
C PHE A 99 -0.49 1.26 -6.06
N PRO A 100 -0.17 0.53 -4.98
CA PRO A 100 0.84 -0.54 -5.03
C PRO A 100 0.33 -1.83 -5.65
N ASP A 101 -0.98 -1.94 -5.87
CA ASP A 101 -1.61 -3.11 -6.47
C ASP A 101 -1.97 -2.86 -7.94
N ASN A 102 -2.72 -3.78 -8.54
CA ASN A 102 -3.19 -3.64 -9.91
C ASN A 102 -4.51 -2.86 -9.99
N PRO A 103 -4.54 -1.66 -10.60
CA PRO A 103 -5.73 -0.83 -10.60
C PRO A 103 -6.86 -1.41 -11.47
N LEU A 104 -6.58 -2.21 -12.49
CA LEU A 104 -7.63 -2.79 -13.35
C LEU A 104 -8.56 -3.75 -12.59
N TRP A 105 -8.05 -4.41 -11.55
CA TRP A 105 -8.79 -5.44 -10.82
C TRP A 105 -9.33 -4.96 -9.48
N MET A 106 -8.85 -3.83 -8.97
CA MET A 106 -8.98 -3.50 -7.54
C MET A 106 -9.65 -2.16 -7.26
N ILE A 107 -9.88 -1.32 -8.26
CA ILE A 107 -10.49 -0.01 -8.06
C ILE A 107 -11.34 0.44 -9.26
N PRO A 108 -12.53 1.03 -9.05
CA PRO A 108 -13.34 1.59 -10.13
C PRO A 108 -12.66 2.80 -10.79
N PHE A 109 -12.90 3.03 -12.09
CA PHE A 109 -12.27 4.13 -12.85
C PHE A 109 -12.58 5.52 -12.28
N GLY A 110 -13.83 5.77 -11.86
CA GLY A 110 -14.19 7.06 -11.26
C GLY A 110 -13.45 7.37 -9.94
N CYS A 111 -12.89 6.35 -9.26
CA CYS A 111 -12.00 6.55 -8.13
C CYS A 111 -10.59 6.94 -8.55
N ILE A 112 -10.11 6.49 -9.71
CA ILE A 112 -8.83 6.88 -10.28
C ILE A 112 -8.90 8.33 -10.75
N GLU A 113 -9.93 8.69 -11.52
CA GLU A 113 -10.13 10.03 -12.10
C GLU A 113 -10.26 11.15 -11.05
N ALA A 114 -10.66 10.80 -9.82
CA ALA A 114 -10.83 11.78 -8.76
C ALA A 114 -9.50 12.41 -8.28
N TYR A 115 -8.37 11.73 -8.47
CA TYR A 115 -7.05 12.20 -8.07
C TYR A 115 -6.45 13.16 -9.11
N ASP A 116 -5.63 14.12 -8.66
CA ASP A 116 -4.82 14.97 -9.54
C ASP A 116 -3.72 14.15 -10.22
N VAL A 117 -3.10 13.24 -9.47
CA VAL A 117 -2.04 12.34 -9.93
C VAL A 117 -2.29 10.96 -9.36
N PHE A 118 -2.29 9.94 -10.22
CA PHE A 118 -2.45 8.54 -9.84
C PHE A 118 -1.26 7.72 -10.31
N PHE A 119 -0.46 7.25 -9.37
CA PHE A 119 0.70 6.42 -9.63
C PHE A 119 0.36 4.93 -9.60
N THR A 120 0.87 4.19 -10.58
CA THR A 120 0.84 2.72 -10.60
C THR A 120 2.19 2.13 -10.98
N LYS A 121 2.52 0.99 -10.40
CA LYS A 121 3.68 0.17 -10.80
C LYS A 121 3.42 -0.68 -12.05
N GLU A 122 2.17 -0.78 -12.49
CA GLU A 122 1.76 -1.68 -13.57
C GLU A 122 1.71 -0.94 -14.91
N ARG A 123 2.82 -0.98 -15.67
CA ARG A 123 2.89 -0.30 -16.99
C ARG A 123 1.79 -0.74 -17.96
N TYR A 124 1.42 -2.02 -17.93
CA TYR A 124 0.37 -2.52 -18.81
C TYR A 124 -1.00 -1.98 -18.39
N ALA A 125 -1.31 -1.98 -17.09
CA ALA A 125 -2.56 -1.44 -16.57
C ALA A 125 -2.68 0.06 -16.84
N MET A 126 -1.59 0.80 -16.65
CA MET A 126 -1.51 2.22 -17.00
C MET A 126 -1.90 2.46 -18.46
N ARG A 127 -1.30 1.71 -19.41
CA ARG A 127 -1.61 1.82 -20.84
C ARG A 127 -3.07 1.51 -21.14
N SER A 128 -3.61 0.44 -20.58
CA SER A 128 -5.03 0.07 -20.78
C SER A 128 -5.98 1.15 -20.24
N LEU A 129 -5.68 1.73 -19.08
CA LEU A 129 -6.49 2.80 -18.51
C LEU A 129 -6.38 4.11 -19.32
N GLN A 130 -5.20 4.42 -19.88
CA GLN A 130 -5.03 5.57 -20.77
C GLN A 130 -5.81 5.42 -22.07
N GLN A 131 -5.90 4.20 -22.62
CA GLN A 131 -6.69 3.91 -23.84
C GLN A 131 -8.18 4.19 -23.66
N VAL A 132 -8.71 4.03 -22.45
CA VAL A 132 -10.12 4.35 -22.14
C VAL A 132 -10.32 5.80 -21.66
N GLY A 133 -9.28 6.64 -21.76
CA GLY A 133 -9.38 8.09 -21.61
C GLY A 133 -8.86 8.68 -20.30
N LEU A 134 -8.36 7.88 -19.35
CA LEU A 134 -7.79 8.42 -18.11
C LEU A 134 -6.45 9.12 -18.38
N ARG A 135 -6.31 10.36 -17.90
CA ARG A 135 -5.16 11.24 -18.22
C ARG A 135 -4.23 11.53 -17.04
N ASN A 136 -4.66 11.23 -15.82
CA ASN A 136 -3.95 11.54 -14.58
C ASN A 136 -2.99 10.42 -14.14
N LEU A 137 -2.61 9.52 -15.05
CA LEU A 137 -1.89 8.28 -14.75
C LEU A 137 -0.39 8.43 -14.96
N HIS A 138 0.40 7.98 -13.99
CA HIS A 138 1.85 8.02 -14.04
C HIS A 138 2.47 6.70 -13.57
N TYR A 139 3.57 6.31 -14.19
CA TYR A 139 4.32 5.13 -13.76
C TYR A 139 5.21 5.48 -12.57
N LEU A 140 5.13 4.69 -11.50
CA LEU A 140 6.07 4.73 -10.38
C LEU A 140 6.38 3.29 -9.94
N PRO A 141 7.64 2.82 -10.06
CA PRO A 141 8.00 1.47 -9.63
C PRO A 141 7.91 1.32 -8.12
N MET A 142 7.93 0.06 -7.66
CA MET A 142 8.20 -0.22 -6.25
C MET A 142 9.63 0.21 -5.92
N TYR A 143 9.87 0.44 -4.64
CA TYR A 143 11.12 1.01 -4.13
C TYR A 143 11.67 0.14 -3.01
N CYS A 144 12.94 0.40 -2.69
CA CYS A 144 13.59 -0.12 -1.50
C CYS A 144 13.84 1.01 -0.53
N VAL A 145 13.66 0.75 0.75
CA VAL A 145 14.06 1.64 1.86
C VAL A 145 15.48 1.24 2.28
N PRO A 146 16.53 2.04 2.01
CA PRO A 146 17.92 1.62 2.26
C PRO A 146 18.18 1.20 3.71
N ALA A 147 17.56 1.91 4.68
CA ALA A 147 17.65 1.58 6.10
C ALA A 147 17.06 0.20 6.46
N GLN A 148 16.26 -0.41 5.58
CA GLN A 148 15.67 -1.75 5.77
C GLN A 148 16.25 -2.78 4.78
N HIS A 149 16.67 -2.34 3.59
CA HIS A 149 17.14 -3.18 2.50
C HIS A 149 18.64 -2.98 2.31
N HIS A 150 19.42 -3.46 3.28
CA HIS A 150 20.88 -3.39 3.24
C HIS A 150 21.49 -4.72 3.72
N PRO A 151 22.74 -5.03 3.34
CA PRO A 151 23.45 -6.17 3.87
C PRO A 151 23.63 -6.05 5.39
N VAL A 152 23.43 -7.16 6.11
CA VAL A 152 23.63 -7.23 7.56
C VAL A 152 24.62 -8.33 7.91
N VAL A 153 25.33 -8.17 9.02
CA VAL A 153 26.19 -9.23 9.57
C VAL A 153 25.33 -10.12 10.45
N LEU A 154 25.23 -11.40 10.10
CA LEU A 154 24.44 -12.36 10.86
C LEU A 154 25.24 -12.89 12.05
N SER A 155 24.59 -13.00 13.21
CA SER A 155 25.10 -13.79 14.33
C SER A 155 25.18 -15.28 13.97
N PRO A 156 25.90 -16.11 14.75
CA PRO A 156 25.91 -17.56 14.54
C PRO A 156 24.51 -18.21 14.60
N GLU A 157 23.61 -17.68 15.43
CA GLU A 157 22.23 -18.15 15.51
C GLU A 157 21.43 -17.77 14.27
N GLU A 158 21.51 -16.51 13.84
CA GLU A 158 20.85 -16.02 12.64
C GLU A 158 21.37 -16.69 11.37
N THR A 159 22.66 -17.00 11.32
CA THR A 159 23.25 -17.77 10.22
C THR A 159 22.56 -19.13 10.10
N ARG A 160 22.41 -19.87 11.21
CA ARG A 160 21.68 -21.16 11.19
C ARG A 160 20.22 -20.99 10.75
N ARG A 161 19.58 -19.89 11.13
CA ARG A 161 18.16 -19.64 10.89
C ARG A 161 17.84 -19.06 9.50
N PHE A 162 18.70 -18.23 8.95
CA PHE A 162 18.42 -17.43 7.75
C PHE A 162 19.34 -17.77 6.58
N ALA A 163 20.54 -18.31 6.81
CA ALA A 163 21.42 -18.66 5.71
C ALA A 163 20.83 -19.81 4.90
N THR A 164 20.59 -19.51 3.63
CA THR A 164 20.13 -20.45 2.61
C THR A 164 20.47 -19.85 1.24
N PRO A 165 20.88 -20.66 0.25
CA PRO A 165 21.08 -20.15 -1.10
C PRO A 165 19.76 -19.75 -1.77
N LEU A 166 18.62 -20.29 -1.32
CA LEU A 166 17.30 -19.99 -1.87
C LEU A 166 16.26 -19.78 -0.78
N SER A 167 15.48 -18.70 -0.92
CA SER A 167 14.34 -18.42 -0.05
C SER A 167 13.14 -17.91 -0.86
N PHE A 168 11.95 -18.28 -0.42
CA PHE A 168 10.70 -17.73 -0.91
C PHE A 168 10.03 -16.93 0.21
N VAL A 169 9.71 -15.66 -0.02
CA VAL A 169 9.07 -14.78 0.95
C VAL A 169 7.70 -14.34 0.44
N GLY A 170 6.64 -14.85 1.05
CA GLY A 170 5.26 -14.50 0.75
C GLY A 170 4.26 -15.50 1.34
N SER A 171 3.01 -15.07 1.54
CA SER A 171 1.95 -15.98 2.00
C SER A 171 1.69 -17.12 1.02
N ARG A 172 1.31 -18.28 1.54
CA ARG A 172 0.89 -19.44 0.74
C ARG A 172 -0.40 -19.11 -0.02
N TYR A 173 -0.37 -19.41 -1.31
CA TYR A 173 -1.54 -19.56 -2.18
C TYR A 173 -1.31 -20.78 -3.06
N ASP A 174 -2.37 -21.48 -3.48
CA ASP A 174 -2.25 -22.73 -4.26
C ASP A 174 -1.39 -22.56 -5.52
N TYR A 175 -1.48 -21.41 -6.19
CA TYR A 175 -0.66 -21.12 -7.37
C TYR A 175 0.83 -20.91 -7.04
N ARG A 176 1.17 -20.44 -5.82
CA ARG A 176 2.57 -20.32 -5.35
C ARG A 176 3.13 -21.65 -4.91
N GLU A 177 2.29 -22.49 -4.31
CA GLU A 177 2.66 -23.84 -3.91
C GLU A 177 3.07 -24.69 -5.11
N ARG A 178 2.33 -24.60 -6.23
CA ARG A 178 2.73 -25.22 -7.50
C ARG A 178 4.13 -24.80 -7.93
N PHE A 179 4.45 -23.51 -7.84
CA PHE A 179 5.78 -23.00 -8.20
C PHE A 179 6.87 -23.47 -7.22
N VAL A 180 6.59 -23.45 -5.91
CA VAL A 180 7.52 -23.90 -4.88
C VAL A 180 7.84 -25.39 -5.00
N ARG A 181 6.86 -26.22 -5.40
CA ARG A 181 7.06 -27.66 -5.59
C ARG A 181 8.12 -27.97 -6.65
N GLU A 182 8.19 -27.19 -7.72
CA GLU A 182 9.21 -27.34 -8.76
C GLU A 182 10.63 -27.00 -8.28
N LEU A 183 10.75 -26.44 -7.06
CA LEU A 183 12.02 -26.08 -6.42
C LEU A 183 12.32 -26.91 -5.18
N ALA A 184 11.54 -27.98 -4.93
CA ALA A 184 11.61 -28.75 -3.69
C ALA A 184 12.95 -29.49 -3.51
N ASP A 185 13.62 -29.87 -4.60
CA ASP A 185 14.93 -30.50 -4.55
C ASP A 185 16.07 -29.52 -4.22
N ALA A 186 15.80 -28.21 -4.25
CA ALA A 186 16.76 -27.20 -3.84
C ALA A 186 16.70 -26.96 -2.31
N PRO A 187 17.81 -26.54 -1.69
CA PRO A 187 17.80 -26.07 -0.30
C PRO A 187 17.03 -24.74 -0.18
N LEU A 188 15.71 -24.83 -0.15
CA LEU A 188 14.74 -23.73 -0.13
C LEU A 188 14.21 -23.50 1.30
N ARG A 189 14.11 -22.24 1.72
CA ARG A 189 13.35 -21.86 2.93
C ARG A 189 12.12 -21.03 2.57
N LEU A 190 10.98 -21.38 3.15
CA LEU A 190 9.70 -20.71 2.95
C LEU A 190 9.37 -19.79 4.11
N TRP A 191 9.02 -18.54 3.80
CA TRP A 191 8.66 -17.52 4.77
C TRP A 191 7.30 -16.92 4.42
N GLY A 192 6.41 -16.83 5.40
CA GLY A 192 5.10 -16.21 5.24
C GLY A 192 3.98 -16.99 5.89
N ALA A 193 2.79 -16.42 5.91
CA ALA A 193 1.62 -17.06 6.50
C ALA A 193 1.11 -18.22 5.63
N GLY A 194 0.67 -19.31 6.27
CA GLY A 194 -0.10 -20.38 5.63
C GLY A 194 0.71 -21.59 5.15
N TRP A 195 2.05 -21.53 5.12
CA TRP A 195 2.89 -22.65 4.69
C TRP A 195 2.77 -23.87 5.61
N GLY A 196 2.78 -23.70 6.93
CA GLY A 196 2.61 -24.82 7.88
C GLY A 196 1.22 -25.48 7.92
N ARG A 197 0.30 -25.08 7.02
CA ARG A 197 -1.00 -25.73 6.82
C ARG A 197 -1.10 -26.44 5.46
N THR A 198 0.04 -26.63 4.80
CA THR A 198 0.09 -27.37 3.55
C THR A 198 -0.17 -28.87 3.83
N PRO A 199 -1.07 -29.51 3.07
CA PRO A 199 -1.23 -30.97 3.13
C PRO A 199 -0.15 -31.69 2.32
N ASP A 200 0.64 -30.96 1.52
CA ASP A 200 1.70 -31.50 0.68
C ASP A 200 2.96 -31.77 1.53
N PRO A 201 3.43 -33.02 1.66
CA PRO A 201 4.60 -33.35 2.47
C PRO A 201 5.92 -32.79 1.90
N VAL A 202 5.91 -32.28 0.67
CA VAL A 202 7.07 -31.72 -0.03
C VAL A 202 7.30 -30.24 0.32
N VAL A 203 6.30 -29.56 0.89
CA VAL A 203 6.28 -28.11 1.17
C VAL A 203 6.32 -27.80 2.66
#